data_AF-A0A9X4BL03-F1
#
_entry.id   AF-A0A9X4BL03-F1
#
_cell.length_a   1.000
_cell.length_b   1.000
_cell.length_c   1.000
_cell.angle_alpha   90.00
_cell.angle_beta   90.00
_cell.angle_gamma   90.00
#
_symmetry.space_group_name_H-M   'P 1'
#
loop_
_entity.id
_entity.type
_entity.pdbx_description
1 polymer ?
#
loop_
_entity_poly.entity_id
_entity_poly.type
_entity_poly.pdbx_seq_one_letter_code
_entity_poly.pdbx_strand_id
1 'polypeptide(L)'
;MHMFRWIGILVLSLAAGGAYAFCVPGDVDVCYVNGVQGTRTCGSNGMYGQCQVPQPPAPPRFTIQPKYKVLTVVYAPPGTAGGGSTSAVSYASGSTSGSTVSTANAFKQAYSVTASTGAGWLGSGGEISANFGYSRNATNTQAIDIKKSGTTTIAHRGPSVNGIDHDRDQIWLWLNPKVDVVLDTSVTTWSVVGGQPMDIQYVYVGHLKDPTQMPPGVASRLAVYDITPADYPEILKANPFANGATTIDTNRYKSLQTTFPYEPPFAPGDPIPTFSFNASYSTTSTSTTQTSNEYSTGFKVTAGVNVALFKAKLVSENKWTWTDTDTRGTSTGTNETAQVTIGGPSYGYTGPTDIAVYYDTVYKSFMFTTVEGPLFASVQGKLTSASKESVAGREVVLTAADGTQYRTFTNARGEYRFHDKVGGAFRVRSETTERAGTASLVGDGASVDLIVP
;
A
#
# COMPACT_ATOMS: atom_id res chain seq x y z
N MET A 1 -90.42 -39.20 -25.06
CA MET A 1 -89.06 -39.27 -24.50
C MET A 1 -88.11 -39.68 -25.62
N HIS A 2 -87.04 -38.92 -25.77
CA HIS A 2 -86.39 -38.60 -27.04
C HIS A 2 -85.53 -39.72 -27.65
N MET A 3 -85.75 -39.95 -28.96
CA MET A 3 -84.75 -40.39 -29.93
C MET A 3 -83.55 -39.42 -29.93
N PHE A 4 -82.31 -39.90 -30.03
CA PHE A 4 -81.29 -39.23 -30.84
C PHE A 4 -80.21 -40.20 -31.35
N ARG A 5 -79.91 -40.03 -32.64
CA ARG A 5 -79.05 -40.82 -33.51
C ARG A 5 -77.56 -40.54 -33.26
N TRP A 6 -76.77 -41.55 -33.62
CA TRP A 6 -75.33 -41.53 -33.85
C TRP A 6 -74.88 -40.47 -34.86
N ILE A 7 -73.85 -39.71 -34.50
CA ILE A 7 -72.91 -39.07 -35.43
C ILE A 7 -71.50 -39.29 -34.86
N GLY A 8 -70.72 -40.16 -35.52
CA GLY A 8 -69.30 -40.29 -35.29
C GLY A 8 -68.55 -39.20 -36.06
N ILE A 9 -67.87 -38.31 -35.34
CA ILE A 9 -66.90 -37.38 -35.93
C ILE A 9 -65.52 -38.03 -35.79
N LEU A 10 -64.95 -38.41 -36.93
CA LEU A 10 -63.56 -38.82 -37.08
C LEU A 10 -62.69 -37.56 -37.07
N VAL A 11 -62.02 -37.27 -35.95
CA VAL A 11 -60.96 -36.25 -35.90
C VAL A 11 -59.64 -36.93 -36.25
N LEU A 12 -59.15 -36.62 -37.45
CA LEU A 12 -57.86 -37.04 -37.95
C LEU A 12 -56.77 -36.19 -37.27
N SER A 13 -56.19 -36.69 -36.18
CA SER A 13 -54.99 -36.11 -35.59
C SER A 13 -53.79 -36.51 -36.45
N LEU A 14 -53.35 -35.62 -37.34
CA LEU A 14 -52.03 -35.73 -37.99
C LEU A 14 -50.95 -35.60 -36.92
N ALA A 15 -50.51 -36.74 -36.38
CA ALA A 15 -49.22 -36.82 -35.73
C ALA A 15 -48.16 -36.73 -36.84
N ALA A 16 -47.53 -35.57 -36.97
CA ALA A 16 -46.27 -35.44 -37.70
C ALA A 16 -45.22 -36.28 -36.95
N GLY A 17 -45.16 -37.57 -37.26
CA GLY A 17 -44.07 -38.44 -36.85
C GLY A 17 -42.80 -37.91 -37.53
N GLY A 18 -41.99 -37.18 -36.77
CA GLY A 18 -40.63 -36.87 -37.21
C GLY A 18 -39.96 -38.17 -37.60
N ALA A 19 -39.44 -38.24 -38.83
CA ALA A 19 -38.58 -39.33 -39.25
C ALA A 19 -37.37 -39.32 -38.32
N TYR A 20 -37.37 -40.16 -37.29
CA TYR A 20 -36.16 -40.45 -36.54
C TYR A 20 -35.25 -41.16 -37.52
N ALA A 21 -34.20 -40.47 -37.97
CA ALA A 21 -33.12 -41.09 -38.71
C ALA A 21 -32.51 -42.15 -37.79
N PHE A 22 -32.93 -43.40 -37.97
CA PHE A 22 -32.38 -44.54 -37.25
C PHE A 22 -30.88 -44.65 -37.62
N CYS A 23 -30.03 -44.66 -36.61
CA CYS A 23 -28.59 -44.87 -36.75
C CYS A 23 -28.21 -46.29 -36.32
N VAL A 24 -27.04 -46.78 -36.74
CA VAL A 24 -26.53 -48.08 -36.28
C VAL A 24 -25.88 -47.89 -34.91
N PRO A 25 -26.19 -48.70 -33.89
CA PRO A 25 -25.53 -48.62 -32.59
C PRO A 25 -24.01 -48.58 -32.72
N GLY A 26 -23.38 -47.55 -32.15
CA GLY A 26 -21.94 -47.29 -32.28
C GLY A 26 -21.56 -46.27 -33.35
N ASP A 27 -22.47 -45.89 -34.26
CA ASP A 27 -22.22 -44.81 -35.22
C ASP A 27 -21.91 -43.51 -34.48
N VAL A 28 -20.92 -42.77 -34.98
CA VAL A 28 -20.55 -41.44 -34.47
C VAL A 28 -20.87 -40.41 -35.55
N ASP A 29 -21.64 -39.40 -35.18
CA ASP A 29 -22.01 -38.30 -36.08
C ASP A 29 -21.54 -36.96 -35.52
N VAL A 30 -21.28 -36.02 -36.42
CA VAL A 30 -20.90 -34.66 -36.08
C VAL A 30 -22.16 -33.89 -35.71
N CYS A 31 -22.10 -33.15 -34.61
CA CYS A 31 -23.19 -32.30 -34.15
C CYS A 31 -22.65 -30.94 -33.73
N TYR A 32 -23.55 -29.96 -33.56
CA TYR A 32 -23.17 -28.62 -33.13
C TYR A 32 -24.06 -28.17 -31.97
N VAL A 33 -23.43 -27.63 -30.92
CA VAL A 33 -24.14 -26.96 -29.82
C VAL A 33 -23.57 -25.56 -29.71
N ASN A 34 -24.44 -24.55 -29.86
CA ASN A 34 -24.06 -23.12 -29.80
C ASN A 34 -22.89 -22.76 -30.76
N GLY A 35 -22.84 -23.38 -31.93
CA GLY A 35 -21.80 -23.14 -32.94
C GLY A 35 -20.49 -23.91 -32.72
N VAL A 36 -20.37 -24.73 -31.66
CA VAL A 36 -19.19 -25.57 -31.41
C VAL A 36 -19.43 -26.99 -31.90
N GLN A 37 -18.51 -27.50 -32.72
CA GLN A 37 -18.56 -28.86 -33.24
C GLN A 37 -18.31 -29.88 -32.11
N GLY A 38 -19.19 -30.86 -32.00
CA GLY A 38 -19.09 -32.00 -31.10
C GLY A 38 -19.41 -33.32 -31.81
N THR A 39 -19.49 -34.39 -31.04
CA THR A 39 -19.82 -35.73 -31.52
C THR A 39 -20.99 -36.32 -30.75
N ARG A 40 -21.87 -37.05 -31.42
CA ARG A 40 -22.94 -37.83 -30.79
C ARG A 40 -22.81 -39.28 -31.22
N THR A 41 -22.95 -40.20 -30.27
CA THR A 41 -22.87 -41.64 -30.53
C THR A 41 -24.25 -42.25 -30.55
N CYS A 42 -24.52 -43.12 -31.51
CA CYS A 42 -25.76 -43.86 -31.61
C CYS A 42 -25.87 -44.91 -30.51
N GLY A 43 -26.92 -44.84 -29.70
CA GLY A 43 -27.21 -45.80 -28.64
C GLY A 43 -27.75 -47.12 -29.18
N SER A 44 -27.83 -48.12 -28.30
CA SER A 44 -28.43 -49.43 -28.60
C SER A 44 -29.93 -49.36 -28.99
N ASN A 45 -30.57 -48.23 -28.73
CA ASN A 45 -31.94 -47.91 -29.13
C ASN A 45 -32.05 -47.34 -30.56
N GLY A 46 -30.96 -47.29 -31.33
CA GLY A 46 -30.95 -46.79 -32.71
C GLY A 46 -31.14 -45.27 -32.81
N MET A 47 -30.89 -44.54 -31.72
CA MET A 47 -30.99 -43.08 -31.66
C MET A 47 -29.66 -42.47 -31.21
N TYR A 48 -29.28 -41.36 -31.82
CA TYR A 48 -28.12 -40.59 -31.34
C TYR A 48 -28.37 -40.02 -29.94
N GLY A 49 -27.37 -40.19 -29.07
CA GLY A 49 -27.36 -39.56 -27.75
C GLY A 49 -27.19 -38.04 -27.83
N GLN A 50 -27.03 -37.42 -26.66
CA GLN A 50 -26.73 -35.99 -26.58
C GLN A 50 -25.41 -35.66 -27.28
N CYS A 51 -25.35 -34.49 -27.92
CA CYS A 51 -24.12 -33.99 -28.52
C CYS A 51 -23.07 -33.74 -27.43
N GLN A 52 -21.97 -34.48 -27.49
CA GLN A 52 -20.80 -34.27 -26.64
C GLN A 52 -19.85 -33.32 -27.35
N VAL A 53 -19.87 -32.06 -26.93
CA VAL A 53 -18.86 -31.09 -27.36
C VAL A 53 -17.59 -31.33 -26.55
N PRO A 54 -16.41 -31.48 -27.19
CA PRO A 54 -15.14 -31.54 -26.48
C PRO A 54 -15.04 -30.34 -25.54
N GLN A 55 -14.93 -30.60 -24.24
CA GLN A 55 -14.69 -29.52 -23.30
C GLN A 55 -13.34 -28.88 -23.67
N PRO A 56 -13.27 -27.54 -23.80
CA PRO A 56 -11.99 -26.87 -23.96
C PRO A 56 -11.04 -27.36 -22.86
N PRO A 57 -9.77 -27.66 -23.16
CA PRO A 57 -8.83 -28.06 -22.13
C PRO A 57 -8.82 -26.99 -21.03
N ALA A 58 -8.89 -27.44 -19.77
CA ALA A 58 -8.93 -26.53 -18.65
C ALA A 58 -7.72 -25.57 -18.72
N PRO A 59 -7.91 -24.26 -18.43
CA PRO A 59 -6.82 -23.30 -18.46
C PRO A 59 -5.63 -23.78 -17.61
N PRO A 60 -4.40 -23.76 -18.14
CA PRO A 60 -3.21 -24.13 -17.39
C PRO A 60 -3.10 -23.36 -16.07
N ARG A 61 -2.85 -24.10 -14.98
CA ARG A 61 -2.69 -23.56 -13.62
C ARG A 61 -1.28 -23.78 -13.12
N PHE A 62 -0.74 -22.76 -12.47
CA PHE A 62 0.60 -22.78 -11.90
C PHE A 62 0.54 -22.23 -10.48
N THR A 63 1.34 -22.80 -9.59
CA THR A 63 1.66 -22.16 -8.31
C THR A 63 3.12 -21.76 -8.37
N ILE A 64 3.38 -20.47 -8.21
CA ILE A 64 4.72 -19.91 -8.13
C ILE A 64 5.05 -19.42 -6.73
N GLN A 65 6.34 -19.31 -6.47
CA GLN A 65 6.92 -18.87 -5.22
C GLN A 65 7.95 -17.78 -5.48
N PRO A 66 7.55 -16.49 -5.58
CA PRO A 66 8.48 -15.38 -5.58
C PRO A 66 9.33 -15.40 -4.30
N LYS A 67 10.61 -15.01 -4.37
CA LYS A 67 11.47 -15.01 -3.17
C LYS A 67 10.91 -14.11 -2.06
N TYR A 68 10.35 -12.95 -2.42
CA TYR A 68 9.74 -12.03 -1.48
C TYR A 68 8.65 -11.14 -2.09
N LYS A 69 7.90 -10.46 -1.21
CA LYS A 69 7.06 -9.29 -1.48
C LYS A 69 7.35 -8.22 -0.43
N VAL A 70 7.71 -7.02 -0.84
CA VAL A 70 7.75 -5.82 0.03
C VAL A 70 6.33 -5.48 0.49
N LEU A 71 6.13 -5.37 1.80
CA LEU A 71 4.83 -5.08 2.43
C LEU A 71 4.64 -3.59 2.70
N THR A 72 5.65 -2.95 3.28
CA THR A 72 5.65 -1.53 3.63
C THR A 72 7.09 -1.04 3.88
N VAL A 73 7.26 0.28 3.90
CA VAL A 73 8.47 0.96 4.37
C VAL A 73 8.11 1.75 5.62
N VAL A 74 8.83 1.50 6.71
CA VAL A 74 8.69 2.27 7.96
C VAL A 74 9.91 3.18 8.08
N TYR A 75 9.68 4.47 7.92
CA TYR A 75 10.73 5.48 7.99
C TYR A 75 11.15 5.73 9.44
N ALA A 76 12.46 5.83 9.67
CA ALA A 76 13.02 6.18 10.95
C ALA A 76 12.72 7.65 11.29
N PRO A 77 12.13 7.92 12.46
CA PRO A 77 12.08 9.28 13.00
C PRO A 77 13.49 9.83 13.24
N PRO A 78 13.66 11.16 13.34
CA PRO A 78 14.95 11.77 13.66
C PRO A 78 15.48 11.25 15.00
N GLY A 79 16.79 11.02 15.09
CA GLY A 79 17.40 10.45 16.28
C GLY A 79 17.88 11.49 17.29
N THR A 80 18.55 11.04 18.35
CA THR A 80 19.26 11.90 19.30
C THR A 80 20.56 11.22 19.69
N ALA A 81 21.70 11.87 19.45
CA ALA A 81 22.99 11.32 19.86
C ALA A 81 23.02 11.09 21.39
N GLY A 82 23.46 9.90 21.81
CA GLY A 82 23.48 9.50 23.22
C GLY A 82 22.11 9.16 23.83
N GLY A 83 21.01 9.24 23.06
CA GLY A 83 19.69 8.80 23.50
C GLY A 83 18.99 9.72 24.52
N GLY A 84 19.41 10.98 24.61
CA GLY A 84 18.84 11.97 25.56
C GLY A 84 17.38 12.36 25.28
N SER A 85 16.82 11.96 24.14
CA SER A 85 15.41 12.06 23.78
C SER A 85 15.00 10.86 22.93
N THR A 86 13.70 10.63 22.73
CA THR A 86 13.22 9.53 21.90
C THR A 86 12.14 10.01 20.96
N SER A 87 12.49 10.15 19.68
CA SER A 87 11.49 10.19 18.61
C SER A 87 10.95 8.79 18.35
N ALA A 88 9.69 8.70 17.95
CA ALA A 88 9.03 7.45 17.61
C ALA A 88 7.91 7.66 16.59
N VAL A 89 7.61 6.61 15.83
CA VAL A 89 6.39 6.50 15.05
C VAL A 89 5.72 5.18 15.39
N SER A 90 4.41 5.21 15.64
CA SER A 90 3.63 4.04 16.03
C SER A 90 2.34 3.94 15.24
N TYR A 91 2.23 2.87 14.47
CA TYR A 91 1.05 2.47 13.70
C TYR A 91 0.23 1.51 14.55
N ALA A 92 -0.71 2.08 15.32
CA ALA A 92 -1.52 1.34 16.27
C ALA A 92 -2.54 0.41 15.60
N SER A 93 -3.26 -0.34 16.43
CA SER A 93 -4.47 -1.09 16.05
C SER A 93 -5.42 -0.21 15.24
N GLY A 94 -5.94 -0.72 14.12
CA GLY A 94 -6.84 0.00 13.21
C GLY A 94 -6.19 0.89 12.12
N SER A 95 -4.88 1.14 12.16
CA SER A 95 -4.16 1.78 11.03
C SER A 95 -4.00 0.81 9.84
N THR A 96 -3.94 1.32 8.61
CA THR A 96 -3.93 0.52 7.37
C THR A 96 -2.62 0.56 6.60
N SER A 97 -1.50 0.77 7.30
CA SER A 97 -0.13 0.64 6.76
C SER A 97 0.04 -0.67 5.99
N GLY A 98 0.65 -0.58 4.81
CA GLY A 98 0.72 -1.66 3.82
C GLY A 98 0.65 -1.11 2.40
N SER A 99 0.37 -1.97 1.42
CA SER A 99 0.30 -1.57 0.01
C SER A 99 -0.90 -2.18 -0.70
N THR A 100 -1.23 -1.63 -1.86
CA THR A 100 -2.09 -2.32 -2.82
C THR A 100 -1.21 -2.83 -3.96
N VAL A 101 -1.31 -4.11 -4.29
CA VAL A 101 -0.40 -4.81 -5.20
C VAL A 101 -1.13 -5.34 -6.43
N SER A 102 -0.51 -5.17 -7.60
CA SER A 102 -0.82 -5.90 -8.82
C SER A 102 0.40 -6.61 -9.39
N THR A 103 0.17 -7.49 -10.36
CA THR A 103 1.21 -8.26 -11.07
C THR A 103 1.08 -8.10 -12.58
N ALA A 104 0.31 -7.10 -13.03
CA ALA A 104 0.02 -6.87 -14.44
C ALA A 104 1.31 -6.77 -15.27
N ASN A 105 2.33 -6.10 -14.73
CA ASN A 105 3.62 -5.88 -15.38
C ASN A 105 4.55 -7.11 -15.36
N ALA A 106 4.15 -8.22 -14.72
CA ALA A 106 4.86 -9.49 -14.84
C ALA A 106 4.62 -10.16 -16.20
N PHE A 107 3.53 -9.81 -16.89
CA PHE A 107 3.09 -10.44 -18.14
C PHE A 107 3.31 -9.52 -19.34
N LYS A 108 3.56 -10.12 -20.51
CA LYS A 108 3.61 -9.36 -21.77
C LYS A 108 2.29 -8.63 -22.01
N GLN A 109 2.34 -7.44 -22.62
CA GLN A 109 1.20 -6.51 -22.79
C GLN A 109 -0.06 -7.10 -23.47
N ALA A 110 0.05 -8.25 -24.13
CA ALA A 110 -1.08 -8.91 -24.80
C ALA A 110 -2.08 -9.60 -23.84
N TYR A 111 -1.88 -9.58 -22.52
CA TYR A 111 -2.73 -10.26 -21.54
C TYR A 111 -3.46 -9.30 -20.61
N SER A 112 -4.78 -9.47 -20.46
CA SER A 112 -5.54 -8.83 -19.38
C SER A 112 -5.25 -9.57 -18.07
N VAL A 113 -4.92 -8.86 -17.00
CA VAL A 113 -4.57 -9.48 -15.71
C VAL A 113 -5.64 -9.18 -14.66
N THR A 114 -6.11 -10.19 -13.95
CA THR A 114 -7.16 -10.05 -12.92
C THR A 114 -6.71 -10.69 -11.61
N ALA A 115 -6.90 -9.99 -10.50
CA ALA A 115 -6.71 -10.54 -9.17
C ALA A 115 -7.99 -11.25 -8.69
N SER A 116 -7.81 -12.46 -8.16
CA SER A 116 -8.82 -13.17 -7.38
C SER A 116 -8.35 -13.35 -5.94
N THR A 117 -9.29 -13.44 -5.02
CA THR A 117 -9.06 -13.95 -3.67
C THR A 117 -10.17 -14.95 -3.34
N GLY A 118 -9.89 -15.94 -2.51
CA GLY A 118 -10.95 -16.56 -1.70
C GLY A 118 -11.63 -15.50 -0.80
N ALA A 119 -12.74 -15.88 -0.15
CA ALA A 119 -13.63 -14.99 0.62
C ALA A 119 -12.94 -13.83 1.38
N GLY A 120 -13.54 -12.64 1.25
CA GLY A 120 -12.95 -11.34 1.57
C GLY A 120 -12.80 -10.98 3.06
N TRP A 121 -12.11 -9.86 3.25
CA TRP A 121 -11.90 -9.13 4.50
C TRP A 121 -13.24 -8.58 5.05
N LEU A 122 -13.56 -8.90 6.31
CA LEU A 122 -14.80 -8.64 7.10
C LEU A 122 -15.90 -9.72 7.12
N GLY A 123 -15.57 -11.00 6.89
CA GLY A 123 -16.48 -12.12 7.15
C GLY A 123 -15.79 -13.48 7.02
N SER A 124 -16.36 -14.53 7.64
CA SER A 124 -15.83 -15.89 7.75
C SER A 124 -15.13 -16.40 6.47
N GLY A 125 -13.79 -16.43 6.46
CA GLY A 125 -13.02 -17.14 5.43
C GLY A 125 -11.66 -16.56 5.02
N GLY A 126 -11.28 -15.36 5.49
CA GLY A 126 -9.95 -14.79 5.23
C GLY A 126 -8.88 -15.33 6.17
N GLU A 127 -7.70 -15.64 5.63
CA GLU A 127 -6.61 -16.27 6.38
C GLU A 127 -5.59 -15.21 6.84
N ILE A 128 -5.27 -15.25 8.14
CA ILE A 128 -4.60 -14.17 8.88
C ILE A 128 -3.21 -14.65 9.30
N SER A 129 -2.17 -13.88 8.97
CA SER A 129 -0.94 -13.88 9.78
C SER A 129 -1.11 -12.88 10.92
N ALA A 130 -0.46 -13.09 12.06
CA ALA A 130 -0.61 -12.22 13.23
C ALA A 130 -0.40 -10.73 12.89
N ASN A 131 0.50 -10.41 11.95
CA ASN A 131 0.96 -9.06 11.67
C ASN A 131 0.37 -8.41 10.40
N PHE A 132 0.02 -9.19 9.36
CA PHE A 132 -0.52 -8.69 8.09
C PHE A 132 -1.62 -9.61 7.54
N GLY A 133 -2.52 -9.05 6.74
CA GLY A 133 -3.55 -9.77 6.00
C GLY A 133 -3.74 -9.21 4.60
N TYR A 134 -4.43 -9.95 3.73
CA TYR A 134 -4.68 -9.54 2.35
C TYR A 134 -6.13 -9.70 1.93
N SER A 135 -6.58 -8.88 0.98
CA SER A 135 -7.95 -8.90 0.45
C SER A 135 -8.04 -8.34 -0.95
N ARG A 136 -9.03 -8.76 -1.75
CA ARG A 136 -9.23 -8.20 -3.08
C ARG A 136 -9.53 -6.71 -2.98
N ASN A 137 -8.88 -5.90 -3.81
CA ASN A 137 -9.17 -4.47 -3.85
C ASN A 137 -10.57 -4.25 -4.45
N ALA A 138 -11.38 -3.42 -3.81
CA ALA A 138 -12.77 -3.19 -4.20
C ALA A 138 -12.93 -2.38 -5.50
N THR A 139 -11.87 -1.67 -5.92
CA THR A 139 -11.91 -0.71 -7.04
C THR A 139 -11.03 -1.14 -8.20
N ASN A 140 -9.91 -1.78 -7.92
CA ASN A 140 -9.00 -2.32 -8.92
C ASN A 140 -9.09 -3.85 -8.94
N THR A 141 -9.77 -4.40 -9.94
CA THR A 141 -9.96 -5.84 -10.11
C THR A 141 -8.66 -6.59 -10.42
N GLN A 142 -7.58 -5.89 -10.74
CA GLN A 142 -6.26 -6.44 -11.00
C GLN A 142 -5.37 -6.51 -9.74
N ALA A 143 -5.88 -6.00 -8.60
CA ALA A 143 -5.08 -5.77 -7.40
C ALA A 143 -5.64 -6.41 -6.13
N ILE A 144 -4.72 -6.63 -5.18
CA ILE A 144 -4.97 -7.10 -3.81
C ILE A 144 -4.44 -6.05 -2.84
N ASP A 145 -5.20 -5.72 -1.81
CA ASP A 145 -4.71 -4.94 -0.66
C ASP A 145 -3.96 -5.87 0.29
N ILE A 146 -2.73 -5.53 0.67
CA ILE A 146 -1.98 -6.21 1.74
C ILE A 146 -1.73 -5.18 2.83
N LYS A 147 -2.36 -5.36 4.00
CA LYS A 147 -2.37 -4.38 5.09
C LYS A 147 -1.96 -5.02 6.40
N LYS A 148 -1.39 -4.22 7.30
CA LYS A 148 -1.17 -4.60 8.70
C LYS A 148 -2.49 -5.14 9.27
N SER A 149 -2.40 -6.21 10.05
CA SER A 149 -3.56 -6.74 10.75
C SER A 149 -4.14 -5.68 11.70
N GLY A 150 -5.46 -5.72 11.88
CA GLY A 150 -6.15 -4.77 12.76
C GLY A 150 -5.62 -4.79 14.19
N THR A 151 -5.06 -5.91 14.66
CA THR A 151 -4.62 -6.12 16.06
C THR A 151 -3.13 -5.85 16.31
N THR A 152 -2.31 -5.70 15.27
CA THR A 152 -0.87 -5.49 15.44
C THR A 152 -0.50 -4.03 15.59
N THR A 153 0.52 -3.72 16.37
CA THR A 153 1.18 -2.41 16.40
C THR A 153 2.55 -2.53 15.77
N ILE A 154 2.88 -1.64 14.84
CA ILE A 154 4.24 -1.48 14.32
C ILE A 154 4.76 -0.17 14.90
N ALA A 155 5.86 -0.22 15.64
CA ALA A 155 6.49 0.96 16.20
C ALA A 155 7.98 0.99 15.85
N HIS A 156 8.49 2.18 15.55
CA HIS A 156 9.90 2.39 15.25
C HIS A 156 10.40 3.62 16.01
N ARG A 157 11.61 3.51 16.56
CA ARG A 157 12.25 4.57 17.35
C ARG A 157 13.33 5.24 16.53
N GLY A 158 13.52 6.54 16.75
CA GLY A 158 14.65 7.28 16.20
C GLY A 158 15.98 6.68 16.68
N PRO A 159 17.03 6.74 15.87
CA PRO A 159 18.33 6.16 16.20
C PRO A 159 19.08 6.97 17.28
N SER A 160 20.14 6.40 17.84
CA SER A 160 21.03 7.10 18.79
C SER A 160 22.08 7.99 18.10
N VAL A 161 21.68 8.65 17.01
CA VAL A 161 22.48 9.63 16.25
C VAL A 161 21.62 10.86 15.97
N ASN A 162 22.22 12.05 15.85
CA ASN A 162 21.45 13.25 15.53
C ASN A 162 20.98 13.26 14.07
N GLY A 163 19.84 13.91 13.83
CA GLY A 163 19.27 14.11 12.51
C GLY A 163 18.45 12.91 12.01
N ILE A 164 18.13 12.98 10.72
CA ILE A 164 17.44 11.92 10.00
C ILE A 164 18.47 11.01 9.34
N ASP A 165 18.31 9.71 9.52
CA ASP A 165 19.18 8.69 8.96
C ASP A 165 18.32 7.63 8.26
N HIS A 166 18.18 7.77 6.94
CA HIS A 166 17.39 6.86 6.12
C HIS A 166 18.02 5.45 5.99
N ASP A 167 19.27 5.24 6.43
CA ASP A 167 19.82 3.88 6.57
C ASP A 167 19.13 3.10 7.71
N ARG A 168 18.41 3.80 8.60
CA ARG A 168 17.60 3.24 9.69
C ARG A 168 16.15 2.97 9.30
N ASP A 169 15.76 3.28 8.07
CA ASP A 169 14.45 2.91 7.55
C ASP A 169 14.35 1.39 7.44
N GLN A 170 13.17 0.86 7.73
CA GLN A 170 12.88 -0.57 7.67
C GLN A 170 12.03 -0.89 6.44
N ILE A 171 12.48 -1.86 5.65
CA ILE A 171 11.70 -2.44 4.56
C ILE A 171 11.19 -3.79 5.03
N TRP A 172 9.87 -3.93 5.13
CA TRP A 172 9.22 -5.15 5.62
C TRP A 172 8.94 -6.09 4.45
N LEU A 173 9.38 -7.35 4.56
CA LEU A 173 9.25 -8.36 3.52
C LEU A 173 8.34 -9.50 3.99
N TRP A 174 7.46 -9.96 3.12
CA TRP A 174 6.90 -11.31 3.18
C TRP A 174 7.79 -12.24 2.37
N LEU A 175 8.41 -13.20 3.04
CA LEU A 175 9.31 -14.19 2.47
C LEU A 175 8.53 -15.36 1.87
N ASN A 176 8.93 -15.75 0.66
CA ASN A 176 8.39 -16.91 -0.07
C ASN A 176 6.85 -16.97 -0.19
N PRO A 177 6.16 -15.88 -0.59
CA PRO A 177 4.73 -15.94 -0.88
C PRO A 177 4.42 -16.99 -1.96
N LYS A 178 3.27 -17.64 -1.87
CA LYS A 178 2.74 -18.52 -2.91
C LYS A 178 1.67 -17.77 -3.69
N VAL A 179 1.78 -17.82 -5.02
CA VAL A 179 0.85 -17.19 -5.94
C VAL A 179 0.35 -18.24 -6.90
N ASP A 180 -0.96 -18.45 -6.94
CA ASP A 180 -1.60 -19.20 -8.00
C ASP A 180 -1.81 -18.31 -9.21
N VAL A 181 -1.52 -18.85 -10.40
CA VAL A 181 -1.70 -18.20 -11.69
C VAL A 181 -2.48 -19.14 -12.60
N VAL A 182 -3.55 -18.63 -13.19
CA VAL A 182 -4.32 -19.34 -14.22
C VAL A 182 -4.15 -18.60 -15.53
N LEU A 183 -3.61 -19.29 -16.54
CA LEU A 183 -3.37 -18.74 -17.86
C LEU A 183 -4.51 -19.14 -18.80
N ASP A 184 -5.34 -18.17 -19.19
CA ASP A 184 -6.24 -18.31 -20.35
C ASP A 184 -5.52 -17.84 -21.63
N THR A 185 -6.22 -17.96 -22.76
CA THR A 185 -5.85 -17.51 -24.09
C THR A 185 -5.59 -16.00 -24.16
N SER A 186 -6.34 -15.20 -23.40
CA SER A 186 -6.26 -13.72 -23.38
C SER A 186 -6.27 -13.09 -21.99
N VAL A 187 -6.68 -13.83 -20.96
CA VAL A 187 -6.76 -13.35 -19.57
C VAL A 187 -5.86 -14.20 -18.69
N THR A 188 -5.09 -13.55 -17.82
CA THR A 188 -4.37 -14.22 -16.73
C THR A 188 -5.02 -13.85 -15.42
N THR A 189 -5.41 -14.83 -14.62
CA THR A 189 -5.82 -14.57 -13.24
C THR A 189 -4.71 -14.95 -12.28
N TRP A 190 -4.55 -14.17 -11.22
CA TRP A 190 -3.58 -14.47 -10.16
C TRP A 190 -4.23 -14.28 -8.79
N SER A 191 -3.77 -15.07 -7.83
CA SER A 191 -4.19 -14.95 -6.43
C SER A 191 -3.08 -15.37 -5.49
N VAL A 192 -2.98 -14.69 -4.36
CA VAL A 192 -2.21 -15.22 -3.23
C VAL A 192 -2.90 -16.48 -2.71
N VAL A 193 -2.13 -17.56 -2.50
CA VAL A 193 -2.66 -18.83 -2.01
C VAL A 193 -3.22 -18.66 -0.60
N GLY A 194 -4.50 -19.05 -0.43
CA GLY A 194 -5.18 -19.09 0.87
C GLY A 194 -4.40 -19.90 1.90
N GLY A 195 -4.28 -19.36 3.12
CA GLY A 195 -3.85 -20.14 4.28
C GLY A 195 -2.39 -20.37 4.42
N GLN A 196 -1.61 -19.70 3.59
CA GLN A 196 -0.21 -19.56 3.82
C GLN A 196 0.03 -18.60 5.00
N PRO A 197 0.72 -19.03 6.07
CA PRO A 197 1.25 -18.10 7.06
C PRO A 197 2.23 -17.12 6.39
N MET A 198 2.09 -15.82 6.67
CA MET A 198 3.06 -14.84 6.19
C MET A 198 4.34 -14.93 7.04
N ASP A 199 5.42 -15.40 6.45
CA ASP A 199 6.76 -15.34 7.06
C ASP A 199 7.32 -13.93 6.84
N ILE A 200 7.42 -13.15 7.91
CA ILE A 200 7.75 -11.72 7.83
C ILE A 200 9.14 -11.47 8.40
N GLN A 201 9.94 -10.70 7.64
CA GLN A 201 11.24 -10.20 8.07
C GLN A 201 11.38 -8.76 7.59
N TYR A 202 11.73 -7.83 8.49
CA TYR A 202 12.17 -6.51 8.08
C TYR A 202 13.69 -6.46 7.91
N VAL A 203 14.17 -5.57 7.05
CA VAL A 203 15.59 -5.29 6.85
C VAL A 203 15.80 -3.78 6.92
N TYR A 204 16.94 -3.35 7.46
CA TYR A 204 17.32 -1.95 7.42
C TYR A 204 17.91 -1.60 6.06
N VAL A 205 17.63 -0.40 5.57
CA VAL A 205 18.22 0.13 4.33
C VAL A 205 19.76 0.08 4.39
N GLY A 206 20.35 0.47 5.53
CA GLY A 206 21.81 0.40 5.73
C GLY A 206 22.36 -1.02 5.62
N HIS A 207 21.64 -2.04 6.08
CA HIS A 207 22.06 -3.44 5.94
C HIS A 207 21.98 -3.95 4.50
N LEU A 208 21.08 -3.40 3.68
CA LEU A 208 21.00 -3.76 2.27
C LEU A 208 22.10 -3.08 1.44
N LYS A 209 22.52 -1.88 1.85
CA LYS A 209 23.65 -1.15 1.26
C LYS A 209 25.00 -1.74 1.65
N ASP A 210 25.14 -2.10 2.92
CA ASP A 210 26.30 -2.80 3.47
C ASP A 210 25.86 -4.10 4.19
N PRO A 211 25.81 -5.23 3.46
CA PRO A 211 25.43 -6.53 4.01
C PRO A 211 26.33 -7.02 5.15
N THR A 212 27.54 -6.48 5.30
CA THR A 212 28.46 -6.88 6.37
C THR A 212 27.99 -6.42 7.75
N GLN A 213 27.13 -5.39 7.79
CA GLN A 213 26.48 -4.90 9.01
C GLN A 213 25.20 -5.67 9.35
N MET A 214 24.70 -6.49 8.43
CA MET A 214 23.45 -7.23 8.64
C MET A 214 23.64 -8.30 9.73
N PRO A 215 22.76 -8.37 10.75
CA PRO A 215 22.84 -9.40 11.76
C PRO A 215 22.86 -10.80 11.11
N PRO A 216 23.77 -11.71 11.53
CA PRO A 216 23.92 -13.02 10.88
C PRO A 216 22.63 -13.84 10.81
N GLY A 217 21.76 -13.72 11.82
CA GLY A 217 20.45 -14.39 11.82
C GLY A 217 19.50 -13.85 10.75
N VAL A 218 19.52 -12.54 10.48
CA VAL A 218 18.73 -11.93 9.39
C VAL A 218 19.29 -12.36 8.04
N ALA A 219 20.61 -12.28 7.85
CA ALA A 219 21.27 -12.72 6.62
C ALA A 219 21.00 -14.20 6.32
N SER A 220 21.11 -15.06 7.34
CA SER A 220 20.82 -16.49 7.22
C SER A 220 19.36 -16.74 6.86
N ARG A 221 18.42 -16.00 7.48
CA ARG A 221 16.99 -16.12 7.17
C ARG A 221 16.69 -15.72 5.72
N LEU A 222 17.27 -14.62 5.23
CA LEU A 222 17.12 -14.22 3.83
C LEU A 222 17.69 -15.29 2.87
N ALA A 223 18.86 -15.85 3.20
CA ALA A 223 19.50 -16.89 2.40
C ALA A 223 18.67 -18.18 2.31
N VAL A 224 17.92 -18.57 3.35
CA VAL A 224 16.99 -19.73 3.31
C VAL A 224 15.94 -19.61 2.20
N TYR A 225 15.59 -18.38 1.82
CA TYR A 225 14.64 -18.09 0.74
C TYR A 225 15.30 -17.63 -0.56
N ASP A 226 16.60 -17.93 -0.71
CA ASP A 226 17.44 -17.54 -1.85
C ASP A 226 17.51 -16.02 -2.07
N ILE A 227 17.26 -15.21 -1.04
CA ILE A 227 17.43 -13.75 -1.11
C ILE A 227 18.88 -13.43 -0.78
N THR A 228 19.60 -12.97 -1.80
CA THR A 228 21.04 -12.74 -1.80
C THR A 228 21.38 -11.26 -1.99
N PRO A 229 22.64 -10.84 -1.83
CA PRO A 229 23.03 -9.46 -2.12
C PRO A 229 22.67 -8.97 -3.53
N ALA A 230 22.53 -9.87 -4.51
CA ALA A 230 22.08 -9.52 -5.85
C ALA A 230 20.62 -9.05 -5.91
N ASP A 231 19.80 -9.42 -4.93
CA ASP A 231 18.38 -9.03 -4.83
C ASP A 231 18.23 -7.68 -4.09
N TYR A 232 19.22 -7.24 -3.31
CA TYR A 232 19.12 -6.06 -2.45
C TYR A 232 18.86 -4.74 -3.19
N PRO A 233 19.45 -4.48 -4.38
CA PRO A 233 19.12 -3.29 -5.16
C PRO A 233 17.63 -3.22 -5.56
N GLU A 234 16.98 -4.35 -5.84
CA GLU A 234 15.55 -4.39 -6.15
C GLU A 234 14.70 -4.12 -4.89
N ILE A 235 15.12 -4.61 -3.71
CA ILE A 235 14.47 -4.29 -2.43
C ILE A 235 14.59 -2.79 -2.12
N LEU A 236 15.76 -2.21 -2.34
CA LEU A 236 16.04 -0.80 -2.07
C LEU A 236 15.19 0.18 -2.90
N LYS A 237 14.66 -0.24 -4.06
CA LYS A 237 13.71 0.58 -4.84
C LYS A 237 12.46 0.97 -4.06
N ALA A 238 12.08 0.20 -3.05
CA ALA A 238 10.98 0.54 -2.16
C ALA A 238 11.21 1.87 -1.41
N ASN A 239 12.47 2.25 -1.16
CA ASN A 239 12.82 3.49 -0.48
C ASN A 239 13.65 4.43 -1.39
N PRO A 240 13.03 5.46 -1.98
CA PRO A 240 13.73 6.48 -2.78
C PRO A 240 14.88 7.19 -2.05
N PHE A 241 14.81 7.27 -0.71
CA PHE A 241 15.81 7.94 0.11
C PHE A 241 17.03 7.07 0.41
N ALA A 242 17.00 5.77 0.06
CA ALA A 242 18.10 4.83 0.36
C ALA A 242 19.47 5.28 -0.18
N ASN A 243 19.46 6.01 -1.31
CA ASN A 243 20.68 6.49 -1.95
C ASN A 243 20.87 8.01 -1.81
N GLY A 244 20.32 8.61 -0.76
CA GLY A 244 20.52 10.02 -0.42
C GLY A 244 19.73 11.01 -1.27
N ALA A 245 18.61 10.58 -1.88
CA ALA A 245 17.72 11.52 -2.55
C ALA A 245 17.19 12.55 -1.53
N THR A 246 17.24 13.83 -1.88
CA THR A 246 16.71 14.92 -1.04
C THR A 246 15.45 15.55 -1.62
N THR A 247 15.17 15.30 -2.90
CA THR A 247 13.98 15.79 -3.58
C THR A 247 12.77 14.94 -3.21
N ILE A 248 11.73 15.60 -2.69
CA ILE A 248 10.46 14.95 -2.37
C ILE A 248 9.61 14.80 -3.63
N ASP A 249 9.33 13.58 -4.05
CA ASP A 249 8.34 13.31 -5.09
C ASP A 249 6.93 13.58 -4.53
N THR A 250 6.34 14.71 -4.91
CA THR A 250 5.03 15.15 -4.43
C THR A 250 3.88 14.28 -4.92
N ASN A 251 4.10 13.39 -5.90
CA ASN A 251 3.09 12.41 -6.29
C ASN A 251 2.98 11.29 -5.25
N ARG A 252 4.13 10.81 -4.76
CA ARG A 252 4.24 9.77 -3.73
C ARG A 252 4.06 10.30 -2.31
N TYR A 253 4.72 11.40 -1.99
CA TYR A 253 4.81 11.93 -0.63
C TYR A 253 3.93 13.15 -0.49
N LYS A 254 2.87 13.02 0.30
CA LYS A 254 1.89 14.08 0.54
C LYS A 254 2.22 14.77 1.85
N SER A 255 2.50 16.07 1.78
CA SER A 255 2.77 16.85 2.99
C SER A 255 1.56 16.79 3.92
N LEU A 256 1.81 16.58 5.22
CA LEU A 256 0.78 16.76 6.25
C LEU A 256 0.59 18.23 6.64
N GLN A 257 1.38 19.14 6.06
CA GLN A 257 1.45 20.54 6.46
C GLN A 257 1.79 20.69 7.96
N THR A 258 2.55 19.72 8.49
CA THR A 258 2.95 19.65 9.90
C THR A 258 4.46 19.65 10.00
N THR A 259 4.98 20.55 10.84
CA THR A 259 6.41 20.62 11.20
C THR A 259 6.62 20.52 12.71
N PHE A 260 7.82 20.13 13.11
CA PHE A 260 8.21 20.00 14.52
C PHE A 260 9.54 20.70 14.77
N PRO A 261 9.69 21.44 15.87
CA PRO A 261 11.00 21.88 16.33
C PRO A 261 11.91 20.68 16.64
N TYR A 262 13.15 20.78 16.21
CA TYR A 262 14.22 19.81 16.40
C TYR A 262 15.50 20.56 16.79
N GLU A 263 15.42 21.32 17.88
CA GLU A 263 16.47 22.21 18.36
C GLU A 263 17.27 21.57 19.51
N PRO A 264 18.59 21.78 19.55
CA PRO A 264 19.40 21.29 20.65
C PRO A 264 19.02 22.01 21.96
N PRO A 265 19.23 21.36 23.11
CA PRO A 265 19.15 22.02 24.40
C PRO A 265 20.15 23.18 24.51
N PHE A 266 19.86 24.15 25.39
CA PHE A 266 20.70 25.34 25.58
C PHE A 266 22.07 25.01 26.19
N ALA A 267 22.11 24.14 27.20
CA ALA A 267 23.34 23.69 27.86
C ALA A 267 23.45 22.15 27.88
N PRO A 268 24.67 21.61 28.05
CA PRO A 268 24.85 20.17 28.28
C PRO A 268 24.06 19.70 29.51
N GLY A 269 23.27 18.63 29.35
CA GLY A 269 22.48 18.03 30.44
C GLY A 269 21.07 18.59 30.61
N ASP A 270 20.71 19.68 29.93
CA ASP A 270 19.34 20.18 29.92
C ASP A 270 18.39 19.17 29.25
N PRO A 271 17.11 19.13 29.66
CA PRO A 271 16.12 18.24 29.06
C PRO A 271 15.88 18.61 27.60
N ILE A 272 15.78 17.58 26.75
CA ILE A 272 15.49 17.73 25.33
C ILE A 272 13.97 17.67 25.12
N PRO A 273 13.35 18.72 24.54
CA PRO A 273 11.91 18.73 24.28
C PRO A 273 11.47 17.56 23.41
N THR A 274 10.26 17.06 23.67
CA THR A 274 9.60 16.02 22.88
C THR A 274 8.17 16.44 22.58
N PHE A 275 7.75 16.29 21.33
CA PHE A 275 6.44 16.71 20.83
C PHE A 275 5.71 15.50 20.28
N SER A 276 4.42 15.36 20.55
CA SER A 276 3.61 14.24 20.05
C SER A 276 2.39 14.72 19.28
N PHE A 277 2.09 14.02 18.19
CA PHE A 277 0.99 14.33 17.28
C PHE A 277 0.39 13.03 16.74
N ASN A 278 -0.93 12.97 16.65
CA ASN A 278 -1.60 11.91 15.92
C ASN A 278 -1.62 12.30 14.44
N ALA A 279 -0.63 11.82 13.70
CA ALA A 279 -0.58 11.98 12.26
C ALA A 279 -1.79 11.29 11.65
N SER A 280 -2.49 12.01 10.78
CA SER A 280 -3.60 11.46 10.02
C SER A 280 -3.53 11.97 8.58
N TYR A 281 -3.77 11.08 7.64
CA TYR A 281 -3.93 11.45 6.23
C TYR A 281 -5.24 10.87 5.71
N SER A 282 -6.13 11.75 5.28
CA SER A 282 -7.41 11.40 4.68
C SER A 282 -7.59 12.19 3.38
N THR A 283 -8.03 11.49 2.33
CA THR A 283 -8.37 12.13 1.06
C THR A 283 -9.78 11.71 0.69
N THR A 284 -10.66 12.69 0.53
CA THR A 284 -12.06 12.52 0.11
C THR A 284 -12.23 12.53 -1.41
N SER A 285 -11.16 12.64 -2.19
CA SER A 285 -11.22 12.77 -3.64
C SER A 285 -10.25 11.82 -4.34
N THR A 286 -10.77 11.07 -5.30
CA THR A 286 -10.06 10.17 -6.22
C THR A 286 -8.93 10.92 -6.93
N SER A 287 -7.69 10.77 -6.45
CA SER A 287 -6.53 11.18 -7.24
C SER A 287 -6.28 10.08 -8.27
N THR A 288 -6.46 10.41 -9.54
CA THR A 288 -6.18 9.53 -10.68
C THR A 288 -4.68 9.36 -10.94
N THR A 289 -3.82 10.04 -10.19
CA THR A 289 -2.36 9.88 -10.26
C THR A 289 -1.97 8.66 -9.42
N GLN A 290 -2.12 7.47 -10.00
CA GLN A 290 -1.61 6.23 -9.41
C GLN A 290 -0.08 6.31 -9.39
N THR A 291 0.48 6.76 -8.28
CA THR A 291 1.91 6.57 -8.02
C THR A 291 2.13 5.08 -7.78
N SER A 292 3.15 4.52 -8.41
CA SER A 292 3.49 3.12 -8.28
C SER A 292 4.97 2.92 -7.97
N ASN A 293 5.28 1.80 -7.32
CA ASN A 293 6.62 1.28 -7.19
C ASN A 293 6.67 -0.13 -7.77
N GLU A 294 7.58 -0.35 -8.72
CA GLU A 294 7.76 -1.63 -9.38
C GLU A 294 9.13 -2.23 -9.06
N TYR A 295 9.16 -3.51 -8.72
CA TYR A 295 10.39 -4.28 -8.57
C TYR A 295 10.17 -5.73 -8.98
N SER A 296 11.28 -6.38 -9.34
CA SER A 296 11.27 -7.77 -9.79
C SER A 296 12.07 -8.66 -8.86
N THR A 297 11.57 -9.86 -8.60
CA THR A 297 12.26 -10.90 -7.83
C THR A 297 12.33 -12.20 -8.63
N GLY A 298 13.32 -13.05 -8.35
CA GLY A 298 13.25 -14.44 -8.79
C GLY A 298 12.04 -15.18 -8.22
N PHE A 299 11.63 -16.27 -8.85
CA PHE A 299 10.58 -17.17 -8.36
C PHE A 299 10.87 -18.64 -8.69
N LYS A 300 10.23 -19.56 -7.95
CA LYS A 300 10.18 -20.99 -8.26
C LYS A 300 8.78 -21.39 -8.72
N VAL A 301 8.65 -22.36 -9.63
CA VAL A 301 7.35 -22.98 -9.94
C VAL A 301 7.23 -24.25 -9.11
N THR A 302 6.23 -24.34 -8.24
CA THR A 302 6.04 -25.49 -7.34
C THR A 302 4.93 -26.43 -7.76
N ALA A 303 4.02 -25.98 -8.62
CA ALA A 303 2.98 -26.81 -9.22
C ALA A 303 2.62 -26.28 -10.61
N GLY A 304 2.27 -27.17 -11.52
CA GLY A 304 1.84 -26.84 -12.89
C GLY A 304 2.53 -27.71 -13.95
N VAL A 305 1.84 -27.91 -15.07
CA VAL A 305 2.37 -28.62 -16.24
C VAL A 305 2.82 -27.60 -17.30
N ASN A 306 3.82 -27.94 -18.11
CA ASN A 306 4.32 -27.08 -19.18
C ASN A 306 4.87 -25.72 -18.68
N VAL A 307 5.84 -25.78 -17.76
CA VAL A 307 6.52 -24.59 -17.17
C VAL A 307 7.16 -23.69 -18.24
N ALA A 308 7.65 -24.26 -19.34
CA ALA A 308 8.21 -23.49 -20.45
C ALA A 308 7.17 -22.54 -21.07
N LEU A 309 5.93 -22.99 -21.24
CA LEU A 309 4.83 -22.14 -21.73
C LEU A 309 4.54 -20.99 -20.76
N PHE A 310 4.50 -21.26 -19.45
CA PHE A 310 4.29 -20.21 -18.45
C PHE A 310 5.38 -19.15 -18.52
N LYS A 311 6.65 -19.59 -18.49
CA LYS A 311 7.83 -18.74 -18.57
C LYS A 311 7.85 -17.87 -19.83
N ALA A 312 7.43 -18.40 -20.98
CA ALA A 312 7.35 -17.66 -22.23
C ALA A 312 6.32 -16.51 -22.22
N LYS A 313 5.34 -16.52 -21.30
CA LYS A 313 4.34 -15.45 -21.16
C LYS A 313 4.79 -14.28 -20.28
N LEU A 314 5.85 -14.46 -19.49
CA LEU A 314 6.39 -13.41 -18.63
C LEU A 314 7.20 -12.39 -19.44
N VAL A 315 7.27 -11.15 -18.95
CA VAL A 315 8.17 -10.12 -19.51
C VAL A 315 9.62 -10.56 -19.36
N SER A 316 9.97 -11.10 -18.20
CA SER A 316 11.28 -11.68 -17.90
C SER A 316 11.10 -13.12 -17.43
N GLU A 317 11.67 -14.06 -18.17
CA GLU A 317 11.40 -15.51 -18.07
C GLU A 317 11.49 -16.08 -16.64
N ASN A 318 12.42 -15.57 -15.83
CA ASN A 318 12.68 -16.06 -14.47
C ASN A 318 12.46 -14.99 -13.39
N LYS A 319 11.73 -13.91 -13.72
CA LYS A 319 11.40 -12.87 -12.75
C LYS A 319 9.90 -12.69 -12.63
N TRP A 320 9.48 -12.44 -11.41
CA TRP A 320 8.13 -12.03 -11.05
C TRP A 320 8.15 -10.56 -10.66
N THR A 321 7.28 -9.79 -11.28
CA THR A 321 7.19 -8.34 -11.06
C THR A 321 6.01 -8.04 -10.15
N TRP A 322 6.29 -7.33 -9.06
CA TRP A 322 5.28 -6.74 -8.21
C TRP A 322 5.16 -5.25 -8.52
N THR A 323 3.92 -4.76 -8.58
CA THR A 323 3.63 -3.33 -8.72
C THR A 323 2.80 -2.90 -7.51
N ASP A 324 3.41 -2.15 -6.60
CA ASP A 324 2.73 -1.50 -5.49
C ASP A 324 2.15 -0.16 -5.95
N THR A 325 0.89 0.13 -5.61
CA THR A 325 0.17 1.32 -6.09
C THR A 325 -0.59 2.03 -4.97
N ASP A 326 -0.75 3.34 -5.11
CA ASP A 326 -1.76 4.12 -4.39
C ASP A 326 -3.15 3.88 -5.01
N THR A 327 -3.74 2.69 -4.78
CA THR A 327 -5.14 2.44 -5.15
C THR A 327 -5.96 2.26 -3.88
N ARG A 328 -6.41 3.39 -3.34
CA ARG A 328 -7.45 3.40 -2.31
C ARG A 328 -8.73 2.85 -2.94
N GLY A 329 -9.18 1.69 -2.44
CA GLY A 329 -10.54 1.25 -2.71
C GLY A 329 -11.52 2.38 -2.39
N THR A 330 -12.59 2.53 -3.18
CA THR A 330 -13.66 3.53 -3.10
C THR A 330 -14.51 3.43 -1.83
N SER A 331 -13.88 3.22 -0.67
CA SER A 331 -14.50 3.45 0.62
C SER A 331 -14.11 4.85 1.09
N THR A 332 -15.07 5.76 1.03
CA THR A 332 -15.14 6.95 1.87
C THR A 332 -14.56 6.68 3.26
N GLY A 333 -13.51 7.40 3.66
CA GLY A 333 -13.12 7.51 5.07
C GLY A 333 -12.12 6.51 5.65
N THR A 334 -11.19 5.92 4.88
CA THR A 334 -10.00 5.30 5.50
C THR A 334 -9.01 6.37 5.91
N ASN A 335 -9.06 6.74 7.20
CA ASN A 335 -8.05 7.60 7.83
C ASN A 335 -6.84 6.76 8.18
N GLU A 336 -5.70 7.05 7.56
CA GLU A 336 -4.44 6.43 7.91
C GLU A 336 -3.85 7.19 9.07
N THR A 337 -3.59 6.51 10.19
CA THR A 337 -3.15 7.16 11.42
C THR A 337 -1.89 6.54 11.99
N ALA A 338 -1.06 7.39 12.60
CA ALA A 338 0.03 6.98 13.45
C ALA A 338 0.22 7.99 14.59
N GLN A 339 0.68 7.51 15.74
CA GLN A 339 1.23 8.39 16.75
C GLN A 339 2.68 8.71 16.38
N VAL A 340 2.97 9.98 16.15
CA VAL A 340 4.30 10.51 15.88
C VAL A 340 4.79 11.26 17.09
N THR A 341 6.02 10.98 17.49
CA THR A 341 6.74 11.66 18.57
C THR A 341 8.07 12.13 18.00
N ILE A 342 8.39 13.42 18.13
CA ILE A 342 9.65 14.01 17.70
C ILE A 342 10.34 14.59 18.92
N GLY A 343 11.52 14.07 19.25
CA GLY A 343 12.42 14.64 20.25
C GLY A 343 13.56 15.39 19.57
N GLY A 344 14.13 16.40 20.23
CA GLY A 344 15.23 17.20 19.70
C GLY A 344 16.58 16.47 19.59
N PRO A 345 17.60 17.09 18.94
CA PRO A 345 18.96 16.59 18.90
C PRO A 345 19.71 16.83 20.22
N SER A 346 20.89 16.22 20.35
CA SER A 346 21.77 16.46 21.50
C SER A 346 22.32 17.89 21.52
N TYR A 347 22.83 18.32 22.68
CA TYR A 347 23.61 19.56 22.80
C TYR A 347 24.72 19.62 21.73
N GLY A 348 24.97 20.83 21.21
CA GLY A 348 26.02 21.08 20.21
C GLY A 348 25.67 20.68 18.78
N TYR A 349 24.45 20.21 18.52
CA TYR A 349 23.99 19.97 17.16
C TYR A 349 23.86 21.27 16.34
N THR A 350 24.37 21.24 15.11
CA THR A 350 24.42 22.40 14.19
C THR A 350 23.66 22.18 12.89
N GLY A 351 22.91 21.08 12.78
CA GLY A 351 22.13 20.78 11.58
C GLY A 351 20.75 21.47 11.58
N PRO A 352 19.86 21.09 10.65
CA PRO A 352 18.51 21.63 10.55
C PRO A 352 17.70 21.47 11.83
N THR A 353 16.95 22.51 12.20
CA THR A 353 16.22 22.64 13.47
C THR A 353 14.72 22.36 13.37
N ASP A 354 14.25 21.91 12.21
CA ASP A 354 12.84 21.73 11.93
C ASP A 354 12.65 20.45 11.10
N ILE A 355 11.65 19.65 11.45
CA ILE A 355 11.35 18.36 10.84
C ILE A 355 9.96 18.43 10.23
N ALA A 356 9.84 18.05 8.96
CA ALA A 356 8.57 17.92 8.25
C ALA A 356 8.12 16.46 8.18
N VAL A 357 6.80 16.25 8.17
CA VAL A 357 6.19 14.92 8.05
C VAL A 357 5.36 14.83 6.78
N TYR A 358 5.62 13.77 6.02
CA TYR A 358 4.92 13.43 4.79
C TYR A 358 4.27 12.06 4.93
N TYR A 359 3.19 11.84 4.19
CA TYR A 359 2.54 10.56 4.04
C TYR A 359 2.97 9.91 2.71
N ASP A 360 3.55 8.71 2.77
CA ASP A 360 3.87 7.87 1.62
C ASP A 360 2.62 7.15 1.14
N THR A 361 2.13 7.51 -0.05
CA THR A 361 0.90 6.96 -0.62
C THR A 361 1.01 5.52 -1.11
N VAL A 362 2.22 5.04 -1.40
CA VAL A 362 2.44 3.67 -1.89
C VAL A 362 2.43 2.67 -0.73
N TYR A 363 3.12 2.99 0.37
CA TYR A 363 3.29 2.09 1.53
C TYR A 363 2.50 2.48 2.77
N LYS A 364 1.72 3.56 2.67
CA LYS A 364 0.76 4.02 3.69
C LYS A 364 1.43 4.22 5.05
N SER A 365 2.56 4.93 5.02
CA SER A 365 3.41 5.20 6.18
C SER A 365 3.84 6.67 6.20
N PHE A 366 4.42 7.12 7.31
CA PHE A 366 4.86 8.50 7.50
C PHE A 366 6.37 8.60 7.36
N MET A 367 6.81 9.47 6.45
CA MET A 367 8.20 9.80 6.15
C MET A 367 8.58 11.12 6.82
N PHE A 368 9.81 11.19 7.32
CA PHE A 368 10.37 12.35 7.99
C PHE A 368 11.47 12.94 7.12
N THR A 369 11.52 14.26 7.01
CA THR A 369 12.63 14.97 6.37
C THR A 369 12.95 16.25 7.13
N THR A 370 14.18 16.76 6.99
CA THR A 370 14.58 18.05 7.55
C THR A 370 14.07 19.18 6.67
N VAL A 371 13.71 20.30 7.28
CA VAL A 371 13.49 21.55 6.55
C VAL A 371 14.86 22.23 6.37
N GLU A 372 15.43 22.16 5.17
CA GLU A 372 16.76 22.70 4.90
C GLU A 372 16.75 24.21 4.59
N GLY A 373 17.62 24.96 5.27
CA GLY A 373 18.06 26.32 4.88
C GLY A 373 17.02 27.44 5.06
N PRO A 374 17.37 28.71 4.83
CA PRO A 374 16.53 29.86 5.14
C PRO A 374 15.44 30.04 4.08
N LEU A 375 14.55 29.05 3.96
CA LEU A 375 13.20 29.35 3.56
C LEU A 375 12.65 30.19 4.72
N PHE A 376 12.64 31.51 4.55
CA PHE A 376 12.01 32.43 5.49
C PHE A 376 10.70 31.80 5.93
N ALA A 377 10.55 31.50 7.23
CA ALA A 377 9.28 31.05 7.75
C ALA A 377 8.24 32.06 7.26
N SER A 378 7.28 31.60 6.46
CA SER A 378 6.29 32.49 5.85
C SER A 378 5.48 33.19 6.93
N VAL A 379 5.28 32.48 8.05
CA VAL A 379 4.72 32.99 9.29
C VAL A 379 5.50 32.41 10.47
N GLN A 380 5.82 33.26 11.43
CA GLN A 380 6.46 32.88 12.69
C GLN A 380 5.92 33.72 13.85
N GLY A 381 6.32 33.42 15.06
CA GLY A 381 6.03 34.26 16.22
C GLY A 381 6.39 33.59 17.52
N LYS A 382 5.98 34.19 18.63
CA LYS A 382 6.19 33.66 19.97
C LYS A 382 4.86 33.47 20.71
N LEU A 383 4.76 32.36 21.42
CA LEU A 383 3.71 32.07 22.38
C LEU A 383 4.22 32.37 23.80
N THR A 384 3.54 33.28 24.48
CA THR A 384 3.81 33.62 25.88
C THR A 384 2.57 33.47 26.75
N SER A 385 2.75 33.26 28.04
CA SER A 385 1.67 33.35 29.03
C SER A 385 1.29 34.82 29.29
N ALA A 386 0.20 35.05 30.03
CA ALA A 386 -0.14 36.38 30.54
C ALA A 386 0.97 37.03 31.40
N SER A 387 1.81 36.21 32.05
CA SER A 387 3.01 36.64 32.79
C SER A 387 4.23 36.94 31.89
N LYS A 388 4.08 36.86 30.56
CA LYS A 388 5.14 37.04 29.55
C LYS A 388 6.23 35.96 29.57
N GLU A 389 5.95 34.81 30.18
CA GLU A 389 6.85 33.66 30.15
C GLU A 389 6.67 32.88 28.84
N SER A 390 7.74 32.27 28.35
CA SER A 390 7.70 31.50 27.09
C SER A 390 6.95 30.18 27.30
N VAL A 391 6.03 29.83 26.40
CA VAL A 391 5.24 28.60 26.52
C VAL A 391 5.71 27.59 25.48
N ALA A 392 6.47 26.59 25.93
CA ALA A 392 7.02 25.53 25.09
C ALA A 392 6.05 24.36 24.85
N GLY A 393 6.23 23.62 23.76
CA GLY A 393 5.53 22.35 23.52
C GLY A 393 4.07 22.47 23.10
N ARG A 394 3.60 23.66 22.73
CA ARG A 394 2.20 23.89 22.36
C ARG A 394 2.00 23.81 20.86
N GLU A 395 0.95 23.11 20.45
CA GLU A 395 0.51 23.09 19.04
C GLU A 395 0.07 24.49 18.63
N VAL A 396 0.58 24.95 17.50
CA VAL A 396 0.16 26.18 16.84
C VAL A 396 -0.38 25.82 15.46
N VAL A 397 -1.60 26.26 15.17
CA VAL A 397 -2.29 25.99 13.91
C VAL A 397 -2.49 27.29 13.16
N LEU A 398 -2.00 27.35 11.91
CA LEU A 398 -2.30 28.42 10.97
C LEU A 398 -3.41 27.97 10.03
N THR A 399 -4.45 28.78 9.88
CA THR A 399 -5.51 28.59 8.88
C THR A 399 -5.42 29.70 7.84
N ALA A 400 -5.09 29.34 6.60
CA ALA A 400 -5.07 30.26 5.47
C ALA A 400 -6.49 30.63 5.01
N ALA A 401 -6.62 31.68 4.19
CA ALA A 401 -7.91 32.18 3.72
C ALA A 401 -8.75 31.13 2.95
N ASP A 402 -8.09 30.17 2.31
CA ASP A 402 -8.71 29.06 1.58
C ASP A 402 -9.17 27.90 2.49
N GLY A 403 -8.93 28.01 3.80
CA GLY A 403 -9.25 26.98 4.80
C GLY A 403 -8.14 25.94 5.02
N THR A 404 -7.03 26.02 4.27
CA THR A 404 -5.88 25.12 4.45
C THR A 404 -5.27 25.30 5.84
N GLN A 405 -4.97 24.19 6.52
CA GLN A 405 -4.42 24.19 7.87
C GLN A 405 -2.97 23.73 7.89
N TYR A 406 -2.10 24.55 8.46
CA TYR A 406 -0.71 24.24 8.74
C TYR A 406 -0.52 24.09 10.25
N ARG A 407 0.37 23.21 10.67
CA ARG A 407 0.63 22.89 12.08
C ARG A 407 2.12 22.96 12.38
N THR A 408 2.43 23.47 13.56
CA THR A 408 3.78 23.43 14.14
C THR A 408 3.67 23.38 15.66
N PHE A 409 4.80 23.34 16.35
CA PHE A 409 4.86 23.38 17.81
C PHE A 409 5.80 24.48 18.27
N THR A 410 5.55 25.02 19.45
CA THR A 410 6.48 25.98 20.05
C THR A 410 7.73 25.28 20.58
N ASN A 411 8.91 25.85 20.29
CA ASN A 411 10.18 25.38 20.84
C ASN A 411 10.31 25.73 22.35
N ALA A 412 11.47 25.43 22.94
CA ALA A 412 11.76 25.73 24.35
C ALA A 412 11.67 27.23 24.70
N ARG A 413 11.78 28.12 23.69
CA ARG A 413 11.68 29.58 23.82
C ARG A 413 10.29 30.12 23.51
N GLY A 414 9.31 29.25 23.29
CA GLY A 414 7.96 29.61 22.90
C GLY A 414 7.84 30.04 21.44
N GLU A 415 8.90 29.95 20.64
CA GLU A 415 8.91 30.37 19.24
C GLU A 415 8.28 29.28 18.36
N TYR A 416 7.54 29.69 17.34
CA TYR A 416 6.95 28.79 16.36
C TYR A 416 7.20 29.29 14.93
N ARG A 417 7.26 28.38 13.96
CA ARG A 417 7.59 28.68 12.55
C ARG A 417 6.76 27.82 11.60
N PHE A 418 6.22 28.44 10.56
CA PHE A 418 5.57 27.80 9.41
C PHE A 418 6.41 28.02 8.16
N HIS A 419 6.82 26.94 7.50
CA HIS A 419 7.75 26.99 6.36
C HIS A 419 7.04 26.91 5.00
N ASP A 420 5.79 26.45 4.98
CA ASP A 420 4.97 26.46 3.77
C ASP A 420 4.66 27.87 3.31
N LYS A 421 4.55 28.10 2.00
CA LYS A 421 4.23 29.43 1.45
C LYS A 421 2.78 29.81 1.75
N VAL A 422 2.58 30.71 2.70
CA VAL A 422 1.28 31.30 3.04
C VAL A 422 1.18 32.70 2.45
N GLY A 423 0.17 32.94 1.63
CA GLY A 423 -0.10 34.24 1.02
C GLY A 423 -1.47 34.78 1.43
N GLY A 424 -1.55 36.08 1.66
CA GLY A 424 -2.80 36.76 2.00
C GLY A 424 -3.16 36.64 3.48
N ALA A 425 -4.46 36.75 3.77
CA ALA A 425 -4.98 36.73 5.13
C ALA A 425 -4.92 35.31 5.73
N PHE A 426 -4.63 35.23 7.01
CA PHE A 426 -4.61 33.97 7.77
C PHE A 426 -5.02 34.21 9.23
N ARG A 427 -5.26 33.11 9.95
CA ARG A 427 -5.46 33.08 11.40
C ARG A 427 -4.47 32.12 12.04
N VAL A 428 -3.83 32.51 13.12
CA VAL A 428 -2.97 31.64 13.93
C VAL A 428 -3.66 31.40 15.26
N ARG A 429 -3.74 30.13 15.66
CA ARG A 429 -4.39 29.70 16.89
C ARG A 429 -3.49 28.77 17.69
N SER A 430 -3.47 28.98 19.00
CA SER A 430 -2.95 28.04 19.99
C SER A 430 -3.93 28.03 21.15
N GLU A 431 -4.37 26.83 21.55
CA GLU A 431 -5.38 26.65 22.61
C GLU A 431 -6.64 27.50 22.34
N THR A 432 -6.99 28.42 23.26
CA THR A 432 -8.14 29.32 23.14
C THR A 432 -7.81 30.67 22.51
N THR A 433 -6.52 30.96 22.26
CA THR A 433 -6.07 32.23 21.68
C THR A 433 -5.98 32.12 20.17
N GLU A 434 -6.60 33.06 19.46
CA GLU A 434 -6.52 33.19 18.00
C GLU A 434 -6.21 34.64 17.61
N ARG A 435 -5.36 34.83 16.59
CA ARG A 435 -5.06 36.13 16.01
C ARG A 435 -5.03 36.08 14.49
N ALA A 436 -5.55 37.11 13.85
CA ALA A 436 -5.44 37.30 12.42
C ALA A 436 -4.07 37.90 12.04
N GLY A 437 -3.59 37.55 10.85
CA GLY A 437 -2.40 38.13 10.25
C GLY A 437 -2.52 38.22 8.73
N THR A 438 -1.51 38.79 8.09
CA THR A 438 -1.41 38.85 6.62
C THR A 438 0.05 38.63 6.23
N ALA A 439 0.29 37.73 5.27
CA ALA A 439 1.62 37.41 4.76
C ALA A 439 1.70 37.73 3.27
N SER A 440 2.86 38.24 2.85
CA SER A 440 3.17 38.40 1.43
C SER A 440 3.91 37.17 0.92
N LEU A 441 3.59 36.71 -0.29
CA LEU A 441 4.38 35.69 -0.98
C LEU A 441 5.74 36.22 -1.47
N VAL A 442 5.96 37.53 -1.38
CA VAL A 442 7.17 38.26 -1.79
C VAL A 442 7.57 39.21 -0.65
N GLY A 443 8.60 38.88 0.12
CA GLY A 443 9.10 39.70 1.24
C GLY A 443 9.48 38.90 2.49
N ASP A 444 9.87 39.62 3.54
CA ASP A 444 10.11 39.03 4.88
C ASP A 444 8.78 38.46 5.42
N GLY A 445 8.80 37.22 5.94
CA GLY A 445 7.61 36.54 6.44
C GLY A 445 6.86 37.31 7.53
N ALA A 446 5.62 36.92 7.82
CA ALA A 446 4.81 37.58 8.85
C ALA A 446 5.21 37.13 10.26
N SER A 447 5.22 38.06 11.22
CA SER A 447 5.41 37.74 12.65
C SER A 447 4.12 37.99 13.44
N VAL A 448 3.62 36.98 14.16
CA VAL A 448 2.38 37.07 14.94
C VAL A 448 2.59 36.51 16.35
N ASP A 449 2.63 37.35 17.37
CA ASP A 449 2.76 36.86 18.75
C ASP A 449 1.40 36.52 19.36
N LEU A 450 1.37 35.42 20.12
CA LEU A 450 0.20 34.91 20.82
C LEU A 450 0.43 35.00 22.33
N ILE A 451 -0.62 35.39 23.07
CA ILE A 451 -0.63 35.38 24.53
C ILE A 451 -1.74 34.44 24.99
N VAL A 452 -1.38 33.40 25.72
CA VAL A 452 -2.33 32.46 26.34
C VAL A 452 -2.59 32.83 27.81
N PRO A 453 -3.80 32.55 28.33
CA PRO A 453 -4.17 32.84 29.71
C PRO A 453 -3.21 32.28 30.76
#